data_AF-T0RC65-F1
#
_entry.id   AF-T0RC65-F1
#
_cell.length_a   1.000
_cell.length_b   1.000
_cell.length_c   1.000
_cell.angle_alpha   90.00
_cell.angle_beta   90.00
_cell.angle_gamma   90.00
#
_symmetry.space_group_name_H-M   'P 1'
#
loop_
_entity.id
_entity.type
_entity.pdbx_description
1 polymer ?
#
loop_
_entity_poly.entity_id
_entity_poly.type
_entity_poly.pdbx_seq_one_letter_code
_entity_poly.pdbx_strand_id
1 'polypeptide(L)'
;MEKYVFGQFSPEHLEAIQEGISLFNEKKYWECHEALEDLWLDHVGDSARYVYWSIIQVAASMFHTREGNLTGAWGMLFKAQDKLRKCEAMHVETQLLYDYLSWAEFKKLVFSISKKTPIEGYKELYNFKFKDPKNWRV
;
A
#
# COMPACT_ATOMS: atom_id res chain seq x y z
N MET A 1 18.54 19.09 1.46
CA MET A 1 17.74 18.37 0.45
C MET A 1 18.32 16.99 0.31
N GLU A 2 17.63 15.97 0.79
CA GLU A 2 17.93 14.60 0.36
C GLU A 2 17.81 14.56 -1.18
N LYS A 3 18.81 14.00 -1.85
CA LYS A 3 18.74 13.76 -3.30
C LYS A 3 18.11 12.38 -3.50
N TYR A 4 16.86 12.36 -3.94
CA TYR A 4 16.18 11.13 -4.36
C TYR A 4 16.70 10.70 -5.73
N VAL A 5 16.86 9.38 -5.93
CA VAL A 5 17.23 8.79 -7.22
C VAL A 5 15.97 8.40 -7.97
N PHE A 6 15.97 8.53 -9.30
CA PHE A 6 14.86 8.06 -10.14
C PHE A 6 14.51 6.59 -9.81
N GLY A 7 13.22 6.30 -9.66
CA GLY A 7 12.75 4.98 -9.20
C GLY A 7 12.52 4.88 -7.69
N GLN A 8 13.01 5.84 -6.90
CA GLN A 8 12.75 5.90 -5.46
C GLN A 8 11.49 6.69 -5.14
N PHE A 9 10.82 6.30 -4.06
CA PHE A 9 9.68 7.05 -3.54
C PHE A 9 10.15 8.41 -3.01
N SER A 10 9.61 9.48 -3.56
CA SER A 10 10.05 10.87 -3.34
C SER A 10 8.92 11.73 -2.75
N PRO A 11 9.18 12.99 -2.39
CA PRO A 11 8.16 13.91 -1.89
C PRO A 11 7.00 14.10 -2.89
N GLU A 12 7.28 14.17 -4.19
CA GLU A 12 6.23 14.29 -5.23
C GLU A 12 5.27 13.09 -5.19
N HIS A 13 5.83 11.89 -5.02
CA HIS A 13 5.04 10.67 -4.88
C HIS A 13 4.19 10.65 -3.60
N LEU A 14 4.73 11.21 -2.51
CA LEU A 14 4.06 11.33 -1.22
C LEU A 14 2.94 12.38 -1.26
N GLU A 15 3.12 13.48 -1.98
CA GLU A 15 2.07 14.47 -2.20
C GLU A 15 0.92 13.88 -3.01
N ALA A 16 1.22 13.15 -4.08
CA ALA A 16 0.20 12.56 -4.95
C ALA A 16 -0.67 11.49 -4.24
N ILE A 17 -0.09 10.70 -3.34
CA ILE A 17 -0.77 9.52 -2.76
C ILE A 17 -1.84 9.85 -1.70
N GLN A 18 -1.91 11.10 -1.22
CA GLN A 18 -2.65 11.49 -0.02
C GLN A 18 -4.12 11.06 -0.03
N GLU A 19 -4.82 11.29 -1.14
CA GLU A 19 -6.23 10.93 -1.28
C GLU A 19 -6.46 9.43 -1.08
N GLY A 20 -5.68 8.60 -1.78
CA GLY A 20 -5.77 7.14 -1.65
C GLY A 20 -5.51 6.66 -0.22
N ILE A 21 -4.59 7.30 0.50
CA ILE A 21 -4.30 6.99 1.90
C ILE A 21 -5.44 7.39 2.83
N SER A 22 -6.04 8.56 2.62
CA SER A 22 -7.24 8.98 3.37
C SER A 22 -8.39 7.99 3.15
N LEU A 23 -8.64 7.58 1.92
CA LEU A 23 -9.69 6.60 1.58
C LEU A 23 -9.42 5.23 2.22
N PHE A 24 -8.17 4.76 2.19
CA PHE A 24 -7.78 3.52 2.87
C PHE A 24 -8.08 3.58 4.37
N ASN A 25 -7.71 4.68 5.03
CA ASN A 25 -7.91 4.89 6.47
C ASN A 25 -9.39 4.99 6.87
N GLU A 26 -10.26 5.36 5.93
CA GLU A 26 -11.72 5.36 6.05
C GLU A 26 -12.35 4.00 5.71
N LYS A 27 -11.54 3.00 5.34
CA LYS A 27 -11.99 1.67 4.87
C LYS A 27 -12.83 1.71 3.59
N LYS A 28 -12.70 2.80 2.83
CA LYS A 28 -13.24 2.97 1.47
C LYS A 28 -12.28 2.31 0.48
N TYR A 29 -12.14 1.00 0.59
CA TYR A 29 -11.08 0.25 -0.10
C TYR A 29 -11.25 0.20 -1.62
N TRP A 30 -12.49 0.26 -2.11
CA TRP A 30 -12.74 0.29 -3.56
C TRP A 30 -12.34 1.65 -4.13
N GLU A 31 -12.77 2.72 -3.46
CA GLU A 31 -12.45 4.10 -3.84
C GLU A 31 -10.95 4.39 -3.71
N CYS A 32 -10.30 3.82 -2.68
CA CYS A 32 -8.84 3.84 -2.55
C CYS A 32 -8.16 3.17 -3.74
N HIS A 33 -8.66 2.01 -4.17
CA HIS A 33 -8.14 1.31 -5.35
C HIS A 33 -8.24 2.20 -6.59
N GLU A 34 -9.42 2.75 -6.86
CA GLU A 34 -9.65 3.62 -8.04
C GLU A 34 -8.74 4.85 -8.01
N ALA A 35 -8.69 5.57 -6.89
CA ALA A 35 -7.87 6.79 -6.76
C ALA A 35 -6.36 6.52 -6.97
N LEU A 36 -5.86 5.36 -6.53
CA LEU A 36 -4.46 5.00 -6.69
C LEU A 36 -4.17 4.34 -8.05
N GLU A 37 -5.16 3.79 -8.75
CA GLU A 37 -4.99 3.17 -10.06
C GLU A 37 -4.54 4.20 -11.10
N ASP A 38 -5.15 5.39 -11.11
CA ASP A 38 -4.75 6.49 -12.00
C ASP A 38 -3.29 6.89 -11.76
N LEU A 39 -2.90 7.10 -10.49
CA LEU A 39 -1.51 7.40 -10.12
C LEU A 39 -0.56 6.27 -10.55
N TRP A 40 -0.96 5.02 -10.36
CA TRP A 40 -0.15 3.88 -10.77
C TRP A 40 0.04 3.85 -12.28
N LEU A 41 -0.98 4.15 -13.08
CA LEU A 41 -0.93 4.18 -14.55
C LEU A 41 -0.07 5.34 -15.08
N ASP A 42 -0.09 6.49 -14.43
CA ASP A 42 0.68 7.67 -14.87
C ASP A 42 2.20 7.52 -14.69
N HIS A 43 2.65 6.64 -13.78
CA HIS A 43 4.06 6.47 -13.43
C HIS A 43 4.73 5.29 -14.17
N VAL A 44 4.32 4.97 -15.40
CA VAL A 44 4.95 3.90 -16.20
C VAL A 44 6.45 4.18 -16.41
N GLY A 45 7.28 3.20 -16.05
CA GLY A 45 8.74 3.31 -16.11
C GLY A 45 9.39 3.77 -14.81
N ASP A 46 8.61 4.35 -13.89
CA ASP A 46 9.06 4.65 -12.52
C ASP A 46 8.83 3.43 -11.61
N SER A 47 9.84 3.06 -10.84
CA SER A 47 9.74 1.96 -9.87
C SER A 47 9.00 2.37 -8.58
N ALA A 48 8.89 3.66 -8.29
CA ALA A 48 8.09 4.19 -7.18
C ALA A 48 6.62 3.76 -7.25
N ARG A 49 6.10 3.50 -8.47
CA ARG A 49 4.74 3.01 -8.69
C ARG A 49 4.44 1.67 -8.00
N TYR A 50 5.47 0.89 -7.63
CA TYR A 50 5.27 -0.35 -6.87
C TYR A 50 4.68 -0.10 -5.48
N VAL A 51 4.91 1.08 -4.89
CA VAL A 51 4.26 1.51 -3.65
C VAL A 51 2.75 1.60 -3.87
N TYR A 52 2.30 2.37 -4.86
CA TYR A 52 0.87 2.47 -5.22
C TYR A 52 0.27 1.10 -5.48
N TRP A 53 0.95 0.29 -6.29
CA TRP A 53 0.45 -1.01 -6.68
C TRP A 53 0.26 -1.95 -5.49
N SER A 54 1.18 -1.92 -4.52
CA SER A 54 1.05 -2.73 -3.31
C SER A 54 -0.16 -2.30 -2.47
N ILE A 55 -0.42 -1.00 -2.32
CA ILE A 55 -1.54 -0.47 -1.54
C ILE A 55 -2.87 -0.77 -2.24
N ILE A 56 -2.95 -0.59 -3.57
CA ILE A 56 -4.11 -0.96 -4.40
C ILE A 56 -4.49 -2.43 -4.15
N GLN A 57 -3.50 -3.33 -4.18
CA GLN A 57 -3.73 -4.76 -3.97
C GLN A 57 -4.12 -5.09 -2.54
N VAL A 58 -3.57 -4.40 -1.54
CA VAL A 58 -4.04 -4.57 -0.15
C VAL A 58 -5.47 -4.04 0.01
N ALA A 59 -5.81 -2.90 -0.58
CA ALA A 59 -7.17 -2.37 -0.56
C ALA A 59 -8.16 -3.36 -1.18
N ALA A 60 -7.87 -3.88 -2.38
CA ALA A 60 -8.67 -4.93 -3.01
C ALA A 60 -8.76 -6.21 -2.14
N SER A 61 -7.68 -6.59 -1.44
CA SER A 61 -7.70 -7.70 -0.48
C SER A 61 -8.66 -7.44 0.69
N MET A 62 -8.68 -6.23 1.24
CA MET A 62 -9.57 -5.85 2.35
C MET A 62 -11.03 -5.74 1.89
N PHE A 63 -11.26 -5.28 0.66
CA PHE A 63 -12.57 -5.33 0.02
C PHE A 63 -13.10 -6.77 -0.05
N HIS A 64 -12.31 -7.70 -0.58
CA HIS A 64 -12.69 -9.12 -0.61
C HIS A 64 -12.87 -9.73 0.77
N THR A 65 -12.06 -9.31 1.74
CA THR A 65 -12.20 -9.74 3.14
C THR A 65 -13.57 -9.36 3.70
N ARG A 66 -14.04 -8.14 3.43
CA ARG A 66 -15.35 -7.64 3.85
C ARG A 66 -16.51 -8.44 3.25
N GLU A 67 -16.36 -8.89 2.00
CA GLU A 67 -17.34 -9.73 1.30
C GLU A 67 -17.27 -11.22 1.69
N GLY A 68 -16.41 -11.60 2.63
CA GLY A 68 -16.20 -13.01 3.01
C GLY A 68 -15.49 -13.85 1.92
N ASN A 69 -14.95 -13.21 0.89
CA ASN A 69 -14.24 -13.88 -0.20
C ASN A 69 -12.76 -14.09 0.16
N LEU A 70 -12.48 -15.14 0.95
CA LEU A 70 -11.11 -15.45 1.38
C LEU A 70 -10.16 -15.76 0.21
N THR A 71 -10.65 -16.42 -0.85
CA THR A 71 -9.82 -16.75 -2.02
C THR A 71 -9.38 -15.48 -2.76
N GLY A 72 -10.30 -14.54 -2.97
CA GLY A 72 -10.00 -13.23 -3.57
C GLY A 72 -9.08 -12.40 -2.67
N ALA A 73 -9.36 -12.39 -1.35
CA ALA A 73 -8.55 -11.67 -0.38
C ALA A 73 -7.08 -12.13 -0.40
N TRP A 74 -6.86 -13.44 -0.32
CA TRP A 74 -5.51 -14.01 -0.42
C TRP A 74 -4.87 -13.75 -1.77
N GLY A 75 -5.61 -13.91 -2.87
CA GLY A 75 -5.09 -13.72 -4.22
C GLY A 75 -4.53 -12.31 -4.45
N MET A 76 -5.21 -11.29 -3.94
CA MET A 76 -4.72 -9.91 -4.01
C MET A 76 -3.56 -9.67 -3.05
N LEU A 77 -3.64 -10.18 -1.82
CA LEU A 77 -2.59 -9.98 -0.82
C LEU A 77 -1.27 -10.65 -1.22
N PHE A 78 -1.32 -11.84 -1.82
CA PHE A 78 -0.14 -12.52 -2.36
C PHE A 78 0.55 -11.70 -3.45
N LYS A 79 -0.21 -11.03 -4.31
CA LYS A 79 0.35 -10.11 -5.31
C LYS A 79 0.95 -8.87 -4.64
N ALA A 80 0.31 -8.33 -3.59
CA ALA A 80 0.86 -7.20 -2.83
C ALA A 80 2.22 -7.55 -2.22
N GLN A 81 2.36 -8.77 -1.68
CA GLN A 81 3.64 -9.29 -1.18
C GLN A 81 4.72 -9.33 -2.27
N ASP A 82 4.40 -9.66 -3.53
CA ASP A 82 5.35 -9.55 -4.66
C ASP A 82 5.79 -8.10 -4.90
N LYS A 83 4.87 -7.13 -4.82
CA LYS A 83 5.20 -5.71 -5.02
C LYS A 83 6.06 -5.14 -3.90
N LEU A 84 5.77 -5.49 -2.65
CA LEU A 84 6.60 -5.10 -1.51
C LEU A 84 8.03 -5.65 -1.64
N ARG A 85 8.19 -6.92 -2.05
CA ARG A 85 9.53 -7.47 -2.32
C ARG A 85 10.26 -6.75 -3.45
N LYS A 86 9.53 -6.29 -4.48
CA LYS A 86 10.10 -5.47 -5.57
C LYS A 86 10.53 -4.09 -5.08
N CYS A 87 9.75 -3.45 -4.20
CA CYS A 87 10.15 -2.20 -3.57
C CYS A 87 11.50 -2.34 -2.85
N GLU A 88 11.66 -3.43 -2.08
CA GLU A 88 12.91 -3.72 -1.36
C GLU A 88 14.07 -4.01 -2.32
N ALA A 89 13.88 -4.92 -3.28
CA ALA A 89 14.92 -5.34 -4.21
C ALA A 89 15.42 -4.23 -5.14
N MET A 90 14.55 -3.27 -5.47
CA MET A 90 14.87 -2.15 -6.36
C MET A 90 15.20 -0.86 -5.59
N HIS A 91 15.32 -0.93 -4.26
CA HIS A 91 15.61 0.23 -3.40
C HIS A 91 14.64 1.40 -3.59
N VAL A 92 13.37 1.08 -3.88
CA VAL A 92 12.28 2.06 -4.03
C VAL A 92 11.98 2.76 -2.71
N GLU A 93 12.10 2.02 -1.61
CA GLU A 93 11.70 2.50 -0.29
C GLU A 93 12.68 3.56 0.24
N THR A 94 12.12 4.70 0.65
CA THR A 94 12.85 5.79 1.29
C THR A 94 12.32 6.01 2.69
N GLN A 95 13.04 6.83 3.48
CA GLN A 95 12.63 7.15 4.86
C GLN A 95 11.22 7.76 4.92
N LEU A 96 10.76 8.42 3.85
CA LEU A 96 9.40 8.95 3.72
C LEU A 96 8.32 7.89 3.96
N LEU A 97 8.48 6.68 3.43
CA LEU A 97 7.51 5.60 3.63
C LEU A 97 7.39 5.25 5.11
N TYR A 98 8.53 5.15 5.79
CA TYR A 98 8.59 4.82 7.21
C TYR A 98 8.04 5.94 8.10
N ASP A 99 8.33 7.19 7.74
CA ASP A 99 7.95 8.38 8.51
C ASP A 99 6.48 8.78 8.30
N TYR A 100 5.91 8.57 7.12
CA TYR A 100 4.57 9.05 6.77
C TYR A 100 3.55 7.94 6.49
N LEU A 101 4.00 6.76 6.07
CA LEU A 101 3.12 5.65 5.68
C LEU A 101 3.21 4.42 6.60
N SER A 102 3.72 4.57 7.82
CA SER A 102 3.82 3.47 8.80
C SER A 102 4.38 2.18 8.17
N TRP A 103 5.32 2.32 7.23
CA TRP A 103 5.61 1.27 6.24
C TRP A 103 6.10 -0.03 6.85
N ALA A 104 6.87 0.06 7.94
CA ALA A 104 7.33 -1.12 8.68
C ALA A 104 6.17 -1.95 9.24
N GLU A 105 5.16 -1.30 9.83
CA GLU A 105 3.97 -1.98 10.36
C GLU A 105 3.11 -2.54 9.23
N PHE A 106 2.90 -1.75 8.18
CA PHE A 106 2.18 -2.20 6.98
C PHE A 106 2.78 -3.49 6.41
N LYS A 107 4.09 -3.50 6.14
CA LYS A 107 4.78 -4.70 5.62
C LYS A 107 4.69 -5.87 6.59
N LYS A 108 4.88 -5.64 7.89
CA LYS A 108 4.76 -6.69 8.92
C LYS A 108 3.39 -7.37 8.86
N LEU A 109 2.30 -6.60 8.77
CA LEU A 109 0.94 -7.13 8.70
C LEU A 109 0.64 -7.83 7.38
N VAL A 110 1.14 -7.28 6.26
CA VAL A 110 0.96 -7.92 4.94
C VAL A 110 1.70 -9.26 4.85
N PHE A 111 2.91 -9.35 5.42
CA PHE A 111 3.71 -10.59 5.40
C PHE A 111 3.36 -11.59 6.50
N SER A 112 2.60 -11.21 7.53
CA SER A 112 2.12 -12.16 8.56
C SER A 112 1.02 -13.10 8.04
N ILE A 113 0.36 -12.72 6.96
CA ILE A 113 -0.74 -13.48 6.36
C ILE A 113 -0.20 -14.41 5.27
N SER A 114 -0.68 -15.66 5.29
CA SER A 114 -0.32 -16.72 4.35
C SER A 114 -1.57 -17.32 3.70
N LYS A 115 -1.38 -18.17 2.69
CA LYS A 115 -2.48 -18.92 2.03
C LYS A 115 -3.35 -19.71 3.00
N LYS A 116 -2.79 -20.15 4.14
CA LYS A 116 -3.51 -20.95 5.16
C LYS A 116 -4.17 -20.10 6.23
N THR A 117 -3.91 -18.80 6.25
CA THR A 117 -4.47 -17.89 7.25
C THR A 117 -5.98 -17.78 7.03
N PRO A 118 -6.81 -18.09 8.04
CA PRO A 118 -8.26 -17.95 7.93
C PRO A 118 -8.64 -16.47 7.93
N ILE A 119 -9.90 -16.16 7.59
CA ILE A 119 -10.37 -14.77 7.40
C ILE A 119 -10.18 -13.91 8.65
N GLU A 120 -10.29 -14.50 9.84
CA GLU A 120 -10.07 -13.83 11.13
C GLU A 120 -8.63 -13.33 11.29
N GLY A 121 -7.67 -14.00 10.64
CA GLY A 121 -6.26 -13.58 10.63
C GLY A 121 -6.00 -12.31 9.82
N TYR A 122 -6.98 -11.84 9.03
CA TYR A 122 -6.89 -10.56 8.31
C TYR A 122 -7.29 -9.37 9.20
N LYS A 123 -7.83 -9.61 10.40
CA LYS A 123 -8.42 -8.58 11.26
C LYS A 123 -7.45 -7.44 11.60
N GLU A 124 -6.18 -7.74 11.84
CA GLU A 124 -5.19 -6.70 12.16
C GLU A 124 -4.94 -5.80 10.93
N LEU A 125 -4.69 -6.40 9.76
CA LEU A 125 -4.52 -5.67 8.52
C LEU A 125 -5.79 -4.89 8.11
N TYR A 126 -6.97 -5.43 8.38
CA TYR A 126 -8.25 -4.75 8.12
C TYR A 126 -8.49 -3.53 9.04
N ASN A 127 -7.84 -3.48 10.20
CA ASN A 127 -7.93 -2.36 11.12
C ASN A 127 -6.71 -1.43 11.06
N PHE A 128 -5.69 -1.80 10.29
CA PHE A 128 -4.53 -0.97 10.05
C PHE A 128 -4.95 0.37 9.42
N LYS A 129 -4.26 1.43 9.83
CA LYS A 129 -4.34 2.75 9.24
C LYS A 129 -2.93 3.30 9.06
N PHE A 130 -2.70 3.92 7.91
CA PHE A 130 -1.55 4.78 7.67
C PHE A 130 -1.63 6.03 8.58
N LYS A 131 -0.52 6.75 8.76
CA LYS A 131 -0.58 8.06 9.40
C LYS A 131 -1.45 9.00 8.55
N ASP A 132 -2.28 9.80 9.20
CA ASP A 132 -3.22 10.69 8.52
C ASP A 132 -2.46 11.74 7.69
N PRO A 133 -2.69 11.80 6.35
CA PRO A 133 -2.09 12.78 5.47
C PRO A 133 -2.25 14.24 5.92
N LYS A 134 -3.34 14.56 6.62
CA LYS A 134 -3.59 15.93 7.15
C LYS A 134 -2.52 16.40 8.14
N ASN A 135 -1.73 15.49 8.71
CA ASN A 135 -0.68 15.79 9.67
C ASN A 135 0.73 15.73 9.08
N TRP A 136 0.86 15.43 7.78
CA TRP A 136 2.17 15.36 7.14
C TRP A 136 2.74 16.78 6.97
N ARG A 137 4.05 16.91 7.23
CA ARG A 137 4.82 18.13 7.01
C ARG A 137 5.89 17.80 5.98
N VAL A 138 5.43 17.63 4.74
CA VAL A 138 6.27 17.43 3.55
C VAL A 138 6.95 18.72 3.14
#